data_AF-Q4DKQ6-F1
#
_entry.id   AF-Q4DKQ6-F1
#
_cell.length_a   1.000
_cell.length_b   1.000
_cell.length_c   1.000
_cell.angle_alpha   90.00
_cell.angle_beta   90.00
_cell.angle_gamma   90.00
#
_symmetry.space_group_name_H-M   'P 1'
#
loop_
_entity.id
_entity.type
_entity.pdbx_description
1 polymer ?
#
loop_
_entity_poly.entity_id
_entity_poly.type
_entity_poly.pdbx_seq_one_letter_code
_entity_poly.pdbx_strand_id
1 'polypeptide(L)'
;MSGALGRGSYRSVVAGTRNVPQRLTYYPCAYELMQLHKAHKEVIRHFYVRDKIFDNKFPTTALANGLFKFVPNRRESYHMREVMESIRRRSILMHRIQQQRAINAKVVEELEKGYGKESAAAMLCFTTPDSDAYFNPQRYQSVANAWPNYWQHPSTSHVVPKPRWRRVPELGGITRVQDPLTEQANDY
;
A
#
# COMPACT_ATOMS: atom_id res chain seq x y z
N MET A 1 -7.63 29.67 8.31
CA MET A 1 -8.61 28.62 7.94
C MET A 1 -8.10 27.26 8.40
N SER A 2 -8.77 26.56 9.32
CA SER A 2 -8.28 25.28 9.92
C SER A 2 -9.15 24.05 9.60
N GLY A 3 -9.86 24.07 8.47
CA GLY A 3 -10.72 22.93 8.07
C GLY A 3 -9.94 21.63 7.85
N ALA A 4 -8.66 21.73 7.49
CA ALA A 4 -7.80 20.58 7.21
C ALA A 4 -7.54 19.68 8.44
N LEU A 5 -7.67 20.21 9.67
CA LEU A 5 -7.40 19.47 10.90
C LEU A 5 -8.63 18.72 11.45
N GLY A 6 -9.80 18.80 10.79
CA GLY A 6 -11.01 18.05 11.19
C GLY A 6 -11.85 18.67 12.32
N ARG A 7 -11.47 19.84 12.87
CA ARG A 7 -12.19 20.49 13.99
C ARG A 7 -13.34 21.42 13.58
N GLY A 8 -13.52 21.63 12.28
CA GLY A 8 -14.37 22.70 11.73
C GLY A 8 -13.53 23.88 11.20
N SER A 9 -14.17 24.69 10.37
CA SER A 9 -13.53 25.87 9.76
C SER A 9 -13.91 27.14 10.53
N TYR A 10 -13.29 28.27 10.20
CA TYR A 10 -13.68 29.57 10.77
C TYR A 10 -15.17 29.86 10.55
N ARG A 11 -15.75 29.38 9.44
CA ARG A 11 -17.18 29.52 9.12
C ARG A 11 -18.09 28.85 10.16
N SER A 12 -17.75 27.65 10.64
CA SER A 12 -18.55 26.96 11.67
C SER A 12 -18.37 27.59 13.05
N VAL A 13 -17.19 28.15 13.33
CA VAL A 13 -16.95 28.92 14.55
C VAL A 13 -17.78 30.19 14.57
N VAL A 14 -17.77 30.96 13.47
CA VAL A 14 -18.59 32.18 13.32
C VAL A 14 -20.08 31.88 13.38
N ALA A 15 -20.52 30.75 12.82
CA ALA A 15 -21.91 30.31 12.88
C ALA A 15 -22.36 29.83 14.28
N GLY A 16 -21.44 29.68 15.24
CA GLY A 16 -21.77 29.16 16.58
C GLY A 16 -22.29 27.73 16.56
N THR A 17 -21.90 26.93 15.56
CA THR A 17 -22.39 25.56 15.41
C THR A 17 -21.98 24.71 16.61
N ARG A 18 -22.95 24.15 17.33
CA ARG A 18 -22.72 23.20 18.42
C ARG A 18 -22.35 21.83 17.87
N ASN A 19 -21.10 21.69 17.42
CA ASN A 19 -20.53 20.43 16.96
C ASN A 19 -19.72 19.72 18.05
N VAL A 20 -19.85 20.13 19.32
CA VAL A 20 -19.24 19.50 20.50
C VAL A 20 -20.36 19.37 21.56
N PRO A 21 -20.64 18.19 22.12
CA PRO A 21 -19.88 16.94 22.01
C PRO A 21 -20.15 16.16 20.72
N GLN A 22 -19.09 15.62 20.10
CA GLN A 22 -19.22 14.67 19.00
C GLN A 22 -19.28 13.26 19.55
N ARG A 23 -20.02 12.37 18.87
CA ARG A 23 -19.98 10.95 19.15
C ARG A 23 -18.57 10.42 18.91
N LEU A 24 -17.96 9.80 19.92
CA LEU A 24 -16.70 9.09 19.77
C LEU A 24 -16.98 7.77 19.06
N THR A 25 -16.40 7.58 17.88
CA THR A 25 -16.55 6.37 17.08
C THR A 25 -15.18 5.83 16.71
N TYR A 26 -15.03 4.52 16.82
CA TYR A 26 -13.81 3.86 16.36
C TYR A 26 -13.66 4.01 14.86
N TYR A 27 -12.47 4.41 14.40
CA TYR A 27 -12.14 4.50 12.98
C TYR A 27 -10.69 4.09 12.73
N PRO A 28 -10.42 3.07 11.88
CA PRO A 28 -9.10 2.46 11.76
C PRO A 28 -8.03 3.34 11.08
N CYS A 29 -8.40 4.48 10.47
CA CYS A 29 -7.48 5.36 9.74
C CYS A 29 -6.70 4.69 8.60
N ALA A 30 -7.18 3.57 8.03
CA ALA A 30 -6.44 2.85 7.00
C ALA A 30 -6.15 3.74 5.77
N TYR A 31 -7.14 4.50 5.32
CA TYR A 31 -6.98 5.42 4.20
C TYR A 31 -6.01 6.56 4.52
N GLU A 32 -6.15 7.22 5.68
CA GLU A 32 -5.24 8.28 6.11
C GLU A 32 -3.80 7.77 6.27
N LEU A 33 -3.60 6.54 6.76
CA LEU A 33 -2.29 5.91 6.86
C LEU A 33 -1.69 5.65 5.46
N MET A 34 -2.49 5.18 4.50
CA MET A 34 -2.06 5.05 3.11
C MET A 34 -1.66 6.41 2.50
N GLN A 35 -2.43 7.46 2.78
CA GLN A 35 -2.11 8.82 2.30
C GLN A 35 -0.88 9.39 3.00
N LEU A 36 -0.71 9.14 4.30
CA LEU A 36 0.48 9.53 5.05
C LEU A 36 1.73 8.86 4.49
N HIS A 37 1.65 7.57 4.13
CA HIS A 37 2.75 6.85 3.47
C HIS A 37 3.12 7.47 2.12
N LYS A 38 2.13 7.80 1.29
CA LYS A 38 2.34 8.50 0.01
C LYS A 38 2.99 9.87 0.22
N ALA A 39 2.44 10.67 1.13
CA ALA A 39 2.97 12.00 1.46
C ALA A 39 4.40 11.91 2.01
N HIS A 40 4.71 10.92 2.86
CA HIS A 40 6.05 10.72 3.39
C HIS A 40 7.06 10.35 2.29
N LYS A 41 6.71 9.42 1.39
CA LYS A 41 7.51 9.10 0.19
C LYS A 41 7.72 10.32 -0.70
N GLU A 42 6.68 11.14 -0.86
CA GLU A 42 6.74 12.38 -1.61
C GLU A 42 7.70 13.39 -0.97
N VAL A 43 7.66 13.58 0.36
CA VAL A 43 8.64 14.43 1.07
C VAL A 43 10.06 13.94 0.80
N ILE A 44 10.34 12.63 0.99
CA ILE A 44 11.67 12.06 0.73
C ILE A 44 12.10 12.33 -0.72
N ARG A 45 11.20 12.12 -1.69
CA ARG A 45 11.48 12.40 -3.10
C ARG A 45 11.79 13.87 -3.35
N HIS A 46 11.06 14.80 -2.72
CA HIS A 46 11.30 16.23 -2.85
C HIS A 46 12.68 16.62 -2.30
N PHE A 47 13.07 16.10 -1.14
CA PHE A 47 14.43 16.28 -0.61
C PHE A 47 15.48 15.71 -1.57
N TYR A 48 15.31 14.48 -2.05
CA TYR A 48 16.21 13.87 -3.03
C TYR A 48 16.36 14.71 -4.29
N VAL A 49 15.27 15.24 -4.85
CA VAL A 49 15.29 16.09 -6.04
C VAL A 49 16.00 17.42 -5.78
N ARG A 50 15.72 18.07 -4.63
CA ARG A 50 16.37 19.31 -4.20
C ARG A 50 17.89 19.13 -4.03
N ASP A 51 18.30 17.96 -3.58
CA ASP A 51 19.69 17.66 -3.20
C ASP A 51 20.45 16.88 -4.27
N LYS A 52 19.94 16.81 -5.50
CA LYS A 52 20.67 16.24 -6.63
C LYS A 52 21.95 17.04 -6.92
N ILE A 53 23.06 16.33 -6.96
CA ILE A 53 24.38 16.84 -7.34
C ILE A 53 24.74 16.29 -8.73
N PHE A 54 25.46 17.06 -9.54
CA PHE A 54 26.04 16.57 -10.78
C PHE A 54 27.10 15.52 -10.50
N ASP A 55 26.93 14.37 -11.16
CA ASP A 55 27.83 13.22 -11.14
C ASP A 55 27.91 12.70 -12.58
N ASN A 56 28.59 13.47 -13.41
CA ASN A 56 28.75 13.23 -14.83
C ASN A 56 29.88 12.24 -15.06
N LYS A 57 29.57 11.16 -15.79
CA LYS A 57 30.50 10.04 -16.08
C LYS A 57 31.31 10.23 -17.36
N PHE A 58 30.96 11.24 -18.17
CA PHE A 58 31.66 11.55 -19.40
C PHE A 58 32.64 12.70 -19.17
N PRO A 59 33.88 12.62 -19.71
CA PRO A 59 34.93 13.59 -19.43
C PRO A 59 34.54 15.02 -19.87
N THR A 60 33.78 15.16 -20.96
CA THR A 60 33.35 16.46 -21.50
C THR A 60 32.43 17.26 -20.57
N THR A 61 31.78 16.59 -19.61
CA THR A 61 30.83 17.22 -18.68
C THR A 61 31.32 17.18 -17.23
N ALA A 62 32.52 16.66 -16.98
CA ALA A 62 33.07 16.50 -15.65
C ALA A 62 33.29 17.83 -14.90
N LEU A 63 33.43 18.95 -15.61
CA LEU A 63 33.62 20.29 -15.03
C LEU A 63 32.49 20.75 -14.09
N ALA A 64 31.29 20.19 -14.23
CA ALA A 64 30.14 20.52 -13.39
C ALA A 64 29.99 19.58 -12.17
N ASN A 65 30.83 18.54 -12.05
CA ASN A 65 30.72 17.57 -10.95
C ASN A 65 30.90 18.26 -9.59
N GLY A 66 30.11 17.86 -8.60
CA GLY A 66 30.08 18.48 -7.27
C GLY A 66 29.15 19.69 -7.14
N LEU A 67 28.69 20.29 -8.24
CA LEU A 67 27.66 21.33 -8.21
C LEU A 67 26.26 20.71 -8.03
N PHE A 68 25.35 21.44 -7.37
CA PHE A 68 23.93 21.06 -7.39
C PHE A 68 23.37 21.13 -8.81
N LYS A 69 22.46 20.20 -9.14
CA LYS A 69 21.76 20.20 -10.43
C LYS A 69 20.80 21.38 -10.59
N PHE A 70 20.34 21.97 -9.49
CA PHE A 70 19.59 23.22 -9.49
C PHE A 70 20.51 24.43 -9.29
N VAL A 71 20.26 25.48 -10.07
CA VAL A 71 20.77 26.83 -9.78
C VAL A 71 20.23 27.29 -8.41
N PRO A 72 21.03 27.98 -7.56
CA PRO A 72 20.64 28.36 -6.20
C PRO A 72 19.24 28.97 -6.06
N ASN A 73 18.89 29.98 -6.87
CA ASN A 73 17.56 30.64 -6.82
C ASN A 73 16.40 29.66 -7.10
N ARG A 74 16.59 28.74 -8.05
CA ARG A 74 15.59 27.70 -8.36
C ARG A 74 15.51 26.66 -7.25
N ARG A 75 16.65 26.31 -6.64
CA ARG A 75 16.71 25.38 -5.50
C ARG A 75 15.97 25.94 -4.29
N GLU A 76 16.19 27.21 -3.97
CA GLU A 76 15.46 27.93 -2.91
C GLU A 76 13.95 27.96 -3.22
N SER A 77 13.57 28.37 -4.43
CA SER A 77 12.16 28.42 -4.86
C SER A 77 11.48 27.06 -4.74
N TYR A 78 12.16 25.98 -5.16
CA TYR A 78 11.66 24.61 -5.04
C TYR A 78 11.52 24.17 -3.59
N HIS A 79 12.48 24.53 -2.74
CA HIS A 79 12.39 24.25 -1.32
C HIS A 79 11.19 24.96 -0.68
N MET A 80 11.05 26.26 -0.94
CA MET A 80 10.02 27.07 -0.32
C MET A 80 8.60 26.70 -0.76
N ARG A 81 8.44 26.27 -2.00
CA ARG A 81 7.14 25.83 -2.54
C ARG A 81 6.89 24.35 -2.27
N GLU A 82 7.62 23.46 -2.92
CA GLU A 82 7.27 22.04 -2.97
C GLU A 82 7.68 21.27 -1.72
N VAL A 83 8.91 21.49 -1.22
CA VAL A 83 9.41 20.78 -0.03
C VAL A 83 8.62 21.22 1.20
N MET A 84 8.45 22.52 1.43
CA MET A 84 7.71 23.01 2.58
C MET A 84 6.21 22.65 2.52
N GLU A 85 5.57 22.72 1.35
CA GLU A 85 4.16 22.30 1.21
C GLU A 85 3.98 20.80 1.47
N SER A 86 4.84 19.94 0.92
CA SER A 86 4.74 18.50 1.14
C SER A 86 4.92 18.14 2.62
N ILE A 87 5.81 18.84 3.33
CA ILE A 87 5.93 18.72 4.80
C ILE A 87 4.63 19.14 5.49
N ARG A 88 4.03 20.28 5.12
CA ARG A 88 2.75 20.74 5.72
C ARG A 88 1.63 19.73 5.50
N ARG A 89 1.49 19.17 4.28
CA ARG A 89 0.49 18.12 3.96
C ARG A 89 0.70 16.87 4.81
N ARG A 90 1.96 16.41 4.95
CA ARG A 90 2.32 15.29 5.83
C ARG A 90 1.92 15.58 7.28
N SER A 91 2.22 16.77 7.79
CA SER A 91 1.89 17.17 9.17
C SER A 91 0.37 17.22 9.42
N ILE A 92 -0.42 17.68 8.46
CA ILE A 92 -1.89 17.65 8.55
C ILE A 92 -2.40 16.22 8.69
N LEU A 93 -1.91 15.30 7.86
CA LEU A 93 -2.29 13.87 7.93
C LEU A 93 -1.88 13.25 9.27
N MET A 94 -0.65 13.52 9.73
CA MET A 94 -0.18 13.06 11.04
C MET A 94 -1.11 13.56 12.17
N HIS A 95 -1.49 14.84 12.14
CA HIS A 95 -2.36 15.42 13.16
C HIS A 95 -3.75 14.78 13.17
N ARG A 96 -4.36 14.58 12.00
CA ARG A 96 -5.66 13.88 11.88
C ARG A 96 -5.60 12.46 12.43
N ILE A 97 -4.55 11.71 12.09
CA ILE A 97 -4.36 10.34 12.59
C ILE A 97 -4.15 10.33 14.10
N GLN A 98 -3.35 11.26 14.65
CA GLN A 98 -3.13 11.36 16.10
C GLN A 98 -4.42 11.67 16.85
N GLN A 99 -5.23 12.62 16.35
CA GLN A 99 -6.54 12.91 16.93
C GLN A 99 -7.44 11.67 16.94
N GLN A 100 -7.53 10.96 15.80
CA GLN A 100 -8.39 9.78 15.71
C GLN A 100 -7.86 8.61 16.55
N ARG A 101 -6.55 8.42 16.68
CA ARG A 101 -5.97 7.43 17.61
C ARG A 101 -6.32 7.74 19.06
N ALA A 102 -6.33 9.02 19.45
CA ALA A 102 -6.78 9.41 20.79
C ALA A 102 -8.29 9.16 20.99
N ILE A 103 -9.12 9.37 19.97
CA ILE A 103 -10.56 9.01 19.99
C ILE A 103 -10.72 7.49 20.11
N ASN A 104 -10.03 6.71 19.28
CA ASN A 104 -10.08 5.25 19.31
C ASN A 104 -9.66 4.69 20.68
N ALA A 105 -8.63 5.25 21.31
CA ALA A 105 -8.21 4.83 22.65
C ALA A 105 -9.32 5.00 23.70
N LYS A 106 -10.06 6.12 23.65
CA LYS A 106 -11.24 6.35 24.51
C LYS A 106 -12.36 5.35 24.22
N VAL A 107 -12.65 5.08 22.94
CA VAL A 107 -13.68 4.12 22.55
C VAL A 107 -13.33 2.71 23.00
N VAL A 108 -12.06 2.30 22.86
CA VAL A 108 -11.57 1.00 23.36
C VAL A 108 -11.73 0.93 24.87
N GLU A 109 -11.33 1.96 25.61
CA GLU A 109 -11.47 2.01 27.08
C GLU A 109 -12.95 1.93 27.52
N GLU A 110 -13.85 2.65 26.85
CA GLU A 110 -15.30 2.60 27.11
C GLU A 110 -15.88 1.20 26.83
N LEU A 111 -15.49 0.56 25.72
CA LEU A 111 -15.94 -0.79 25.38
C LEU A 111 -15.41 -1.84 26.35
N GLU A 112 -14.13 -1.75 26.74
CA GLU A 112 -13.55 -2.66 27.72
C GLU A 112 -14.24 -2.56 29.08
N LYS A 113 -14.59 -1.34 29.52
CA LYS A 113 -15.34 -1.11 30.76
C LYS A 113 -16.79 -1.60 30.69
N GLY A 114 -17.45 -1.46 29.53
CA GLY A 114 -18.85 -1.82 29.35
C GLY A 114 -19.11 -3.31 29.09
N TYR A 115 -18.25 -3.97 28.32
CA TYR A 115 -18.47 -5.34 27.83
C TYR A 115 -17.36 -6.33 28.21
N GLY A 116 -16.24 -5.84 28.76
CA GLY A 116 -15.05 -6.63 29.00
C GLY A 116 -14.11 -6.70 27.78
N LYS A 117 -12.87 -7.13 28.03
CA LYS A 117 -11.77 -7.08 27.05
C LYS A 117 -12.00 -7.94 25.81
N GLU A 118 -12.45 -9.18 25.99
CA GLU A 118 -12.67 -10.11 24.88
C GLU A 118 -13.82 -9.64 23.97
N SER A 119 -14.90 -9.14 24.58
CA SER A 119 -16.04 -8.61 23.83
C SER A 119 -15.65 -7.34 23.07
N ALA A 120 -14.90 -6.42 23.69
CA ALA A 120 -14.38 -5.23 23.02
C ALA A 120 -13.49 -5.60 21.81
N ALA A 121 -12.59 -6.58 21.97
CA ALA A 121 -11.75 -7.06 20.88
C ALA A 121 -12.57 -7.67 19.73
N ALA A 122 -13.61 -8.46 20.04
CA ALA A 122 -14.51 -9.03 19.03
C ALA A 122 -15.32 -7.94 18.31
N MET A 123 -15.81 -6.93 19.02
CA MET A 123 -16.57 -5.81 18.45
C MET A 123 -15.73 -4.89 17.56
N LEU A 124 -14.42 -4.79 17.82
CA LEU A 124 -13.48 -3.98 17.05
C LEU A 124 -12.74 -4.78 15.96
N CYS A 125 -13.05 -6.07 15.81
CA CYS A 125 -12.47 -6.92 14.79
C CYS A 125 -13.15 -6.66 13.44
N PHE A 126 -12.33 -6.38 12.40
CA PHE A 126 -12.80 -6.17 11.03
C PHE A 126 -12.56 -7.39 10.13
N THR A 127 -12.32 -8.56 10.72
CA THR A 127 -12.14 -9.80 9.95
C THR A 127 -13.45 -10.16 9.24
N THR A 128 -13.37 -10.39 7.94
CA THR A 128 -14.49 -10.78 7.09
C THR A 128 -14.30 -12.21 6.57
N PRO A 129 -15.37 -12.91 6.12
CA PRO A 129 -15.24 -14.27 5.59
C PRO A 129 -14.28 -14.40 4.40
N ASP A 130 -14.12 -13.33 3.62
CA ASP A 130 -13.25 -13.23 2.45
C ASP A 130 -11.86 -12.66 2.77
N SER A 131 -11.56 -12.27 4.01
CA SER A 131 -10.25 -11.67 4.33
C SER A 131 -9.09 -12.60 4.00
N ASP A 132 -9.26 -13.91 4.23
CA ASP A 132 -8.25 -14.91 3.89
C ASP A 132 -7.99 -15.02 2.37
N ALA A 133 -8.95 -14.65 1.51
CA ALA A 133 -8.72 -14.59 0.06
C ALA A 133 -7.60 -13.60 -0.31
N TYR A 134 -7.47 -12.52 0.46
CA TYR A 134 -6.50 -11.44 0.21
C TYR A 134 -5.23 -11.57 1.05
N PHE A 135 -5.33 -12.02 2.30
CA PHE A 135 -4.21 -12.06 3.25
C PHE A 135 -3.57 -13.45 3.40
N ASN A 136 -4.31 -14.54 3.17
CA ASN A 136 -3.80 -15.91 3.29
C ASN A 136 -4.52 -16.89 2.34
N PRO A 137 -4.26 -16.80 1.02
CA PRO A 137 -5.03 -17.55 0.02
C PRO A 137 -4.93 -19.08 0.16
N GLN A 138 -3.94 -19.60 0.90
CA GLN A 138 -3.84 -21.04 1.20
C GLN A 138 -5.02 -21.54 2.05
N ARG A 139 -5.51 -20.71 2.99
CA ARG A 139 -6.69 -21.03 3.80
C ARG A 139 -8.00 -20.89 3.04
N TYR A 140 -7.97 -20.19 1.90
CA TYR A 140 -9.15 -19.90 1.08
C TYR A 140 -9.33 -20.84 -0.12
N GLN A 141 -8.37 -21.74 -0.40
CA GLN A 141 -8.42 -22.66 -1.55
C GLN A 141 -9.64 -23.59 -1.55
N SER A 142 -10.11 -24.00 -0.37
CA SER A 142 -11.31 -24.83 -0.23
C SER A 142 -12.62 -24.04 -0.33
N VAL A 143 -12.57 -22.71 -0.20
CA VAL A 143 -13.74 -21.82 -0.23
C VAL A 143 -14.05 -21.42 -1.68
N ALA A 144 -13.06 -20.93 -2.41
CA ALA A 144 -13.21 -20.56 -3.82
C ALA A 144 -11.88 -20.60 -4.59
N ASN A 145 -11.96 -20.85 -5.90
CA ASN A 145 -10.80 -20.72 -6.79
C ASN A 145 -10.59 -19.24 -7.17
N ALA A 146 -9.65 -18.59 -6.51
CA ALA A 146 -9.24 -17.21 -6.79
C ALA A 146 -7.92 -17.10 -7.58
N TRP A 147 -7.44 -18.20 -8.17
CA TRP A 147 -6.16 -18.22 -8.89
C TRP A 147 -6.35 -17.74 -10.34
N PRO A 148 -5.51 -16.82 -10.86
CA PRO A 148 -5.58 -16.39 -12.27
C PRO A 148 -5.37 -17.56 -13.25
N ASN A 149 -4.44 -18.45 -12.91
CA ASN A 149 -4.16 -19.73 -13.58
C ASN A 149 -5.10 -20.82 -13.06
N TYR A 150 -6.41 -20.62 -13.21
CA TYR A 150 -7.43 -21.45 -12.57
C TYR A 150 -7.20 -22.95 -12.78
N TRP A 151 -6.73 -23.39 -13.97
CA TRP A 151 -6.48 -24.80 -14.30
C TRP A 151 -5.42 -25.45 -13.40
N GLN A 152 -4.51 -24.68 -12.81
CA GLN A 152 -3.50 -25.16 -11.87
C GLN A 152 -3.99 -25.19 -10.41
N HIS A 153 -5.19 -24.67 -10.11
CA HIS A 153 -5.75 -24.72 -8.76
C HIS A 153 -5.96 -26.18 -8.32
N PRO A 154 -5.76 -26.54 -7.03
CA PRO A 154 -5.90 -27.93 -6.57
C PRO A 154 -7.22 -28.60 -6.98
N SER A 155 -8.33 -27.85 -6.98
CA SER A 155 -9.64 -28.37 -7.40
C SER A 155 -9.72 -28.77 -8.88
N THR A 156 -8.93 -28.13 -9.76
CA THR A 156 -8.87 -28.43 -11.21
C THR A 156 -7.53 -29.01 -11.64
N SER A 157 -6.65 -29.34 -10.70
CA SER A 157 -5.30 -29.83 -10.97
C SER A 157 -5.26 -31.14 -11.77
N HIS A 158 -6.38 -31.87 -11.77
CA HIS A 158 -6.60 -33.07 -12.57
C HIS A 158 -6.68 -32.80 -14.08
N VAL A 159 -6.97 -31.56 -14.49
CA VAL A 159 -7.02 -31.15 -15.90
C VAL A 159 -5.63 -30.99 -16.50
N VAL A 160 -4.61 -30.70 -15.67
CA VAL A 160 -3.25 -30.47 -16.14
C VAL A 160 -2.58 -31.82 -16.46
N PRO A 161 -2.20 -32.08 -17.72
CA PRO A 161 -1.50 -33.31 -18.07
C PRO A 161 -0.14 -33.35 -17.38
N LYS A 162 0.22 -34.52 -16.85
CA LYS A 162 1.49 -34.76 -16.16
C LYS A 162 2.35 -35.68 -17.03
N PRO A 163 3.08 -35.14 -18.02
CA PRO A 163 3.85 -35.95 -18.96
C PRO A 163 4.96 -36.71 -18.25
N ARG A 164 5.27 -37.92 -18.73
CA ARG A 164 6.42 -38.68 -18.26
C ARG A 164 7.69 -38.10 -18.86
N TRP A 165 8.45 -37.35 -18.08
CA TRP A 165 9.70 -36.74 -18.52
C TRP A 165 10.90 -37.56 -18.02
N ARG A 166 11.95 -37.64 -18.86
CA ARG A 166 13.24 -38.26 -18.51
C ARG A 166 14.39 -37.44 -19.10
N ARG A 167 15.50 -37.34 -18.37
CA ARG A 167 16.75 -36.77 -18.90
C ARG A 167 17.50 -37.80 -19.74
N VAL A 168 17.98 -37.39 -20.90
CA VAL A 168 18.70 -38.26 -21.84
C VAL A 168 20.19 -37.89 -21.83
N PRO A 169 21.07 -38.73 -21.26
CA PRO A 169 22.51 -38.43 -21.14
C PRO A 169 23.18 -38.18 -22.49
N GLU A 170 22.82 -38.97 -23.50
CA GLU A 170 23.36 -38.88 -24.87
C GLU A 170 23.06 -37.54 -25.56
N LEU A 171 22.05 -36.81 -25.08
CA LEU A 171 21.67 -35.48 -25.57
C LEU A 171 22.20 -34.37 -24.67
N GLY A 172 23.28 -34.62 -23.91
CA GLY A 172 23.81 -33.65 -22.94
C GLY A 172 22.89 -33.46 -21.72
N GLY A 173 22.07 -34.46 -21.38
CA GLY A 173 21.19 -34.41 -20.20
C GLY A 173 19.87 -33.64 -20.43
N ILE A 174 19.50 -33.36 -21.68
CA ILE A 174 18.22 -32.69 -22.01
C ILE A 174 17.03 -33.52 -21.50
N THR A 175 16.05 -32.83 -20.93
CA THR A 175 14.79 -33.43 -20.47
C THR A 175 13.83 -33.55 -21.66
N ARG A 176 13.35 -34.77 -21.96
CA ARG A 176 12.34 -35.04 -23.00
C ARG A 176 11.12 -35.73 -22.40
N VAL A 177 9.96 -35.45 -22.97
CA VAL A 177 8.71 -36.18 -22.70
C VAL A 177 8.75 -37.52 -23.46
N GLN A 178 8.32 -38.59 -22.80
CA GLN A 178 8.34 -39.97 -23.33
C GLN A 178 7.01 -40.39 -23.95
N ASP A 179 5.93 -39.66 -23.67
CA ASP A 179 4.61 -39.99 -24.17
C ASP A 179 4.54 -39.76 -25.69
N PRO A 180 4.01 -40.72 -26.47
CA PRO A 180 3.90 -40.58 -27.91
C PRO A 180 2.92 -39.45 -28.25
N LEU A 181 3.20 -38.74 -29.34
CA LEU A 181 2.27 -37.76 -29.89
C LEU A 181 1.06 -38.49 -30.48
N THR A 182 -0.14 -37.92 -30.29
CA THR A 182 -1.36 -38.43 -30.93
C THR A 182 -1.38 -38.02 -32.40
N GLU A 183 -1.80 -38.93 -33.28
CA GLU A 183 -2.03 -38.60 -34.69
C GLU A 183 -3.09 -37.49 -34.81
N GLN A 184 -2.77 -36.47 -35.59
CA GLN A 184 -3.69 -35.39 -35.89
C GLN A 184 -4.51 -35.77 -37.13
N ALA A 185 -5.82 -35.49 -37.10
CA ALA A 185 -6.67 -35.70 -38.27
C ALA A 185 -6.19 -34.80 -39.42
N ASN A 186 -5.87 -35.42 -40.56
CA ASN A 186 -5.30 -34.74 -41.73
C ASN A 186 -6.31 -34.59 -42.89
N ASP A 187 -7.50 -35.15 -42.76
CA ASP A 187 -8.58 -35.08 -43.75
C ASP A 187 -9.93 -34.86 -43.03
N TYR A 188 -10.97 -34.49 -43.78
CA TYR A 188 -12.31 -34.15 -43.27
C TYR A 188 -13.26 -35.34 -43.18
#